data_AF-A0A838E684-F1
#
_entry.id   AF-A0A838E684-F1
#
_cell.length_a   1.000
_cell.length_b   1.000
_cell.length_c   1.000
_cell.angle_alpha   90.00
_cell.angle_beta   90.00
_cell.angle_gamma   90.00
#
_symmetry.space_group_name_H-M   'P 1'
#
loop_
_entity.id
_entity.type
_entity.pdbx_description
1 polymer ?
#
loop_
_entity_poly.entity_id
_entity_poly.type
_entity_poly.pdbx_seq_one_letter_code
_entity_poly.pdbx_strand_id
1 'polypeptide(L)'
;MSDPYNPLAEEHLARQVADAVERQPLLPVPPPERFPGAGLYAFYYVGDNPLYTALRDSAAPIYVGKAALGASRIGIGASTTERKLYGRIAKHSRSINAGAGLALDDFRCRALVTNDVWIVLGESGLISTYRPLWNVVIDGFGNNDPGSGRYAGRVSAWDTLHPGRAWVEKLEEPNERTRGELEQLVAEHLADPDATPLVSPVEVDPGPDTDEDDDLKDA
;
A
#
# COMPACT_ATOMS: atom_id res chain seq x y z
N MET A 1 14.42 -12.74 32.83
CA MET A 1 15.39 -13.29 31.87
C MET A 1 14.80 -13.03 30.50
N SER A 2 15.52 -12.33 29.61
CA SER A 2 15.07 -12.12 28.23
C SER A 2 15.22 -13.43 27.45
N ASP A 3 14.26 -13.74 26.59
CA ASP A 3 14.35 -14.90 25.71
C ASP A 3 15.60 -14.80 24.80
N PRO A 4 16.19 -15.94 24.39
CA PRO A 4 17.28 -15.94 23.43
C PRO A 4 16.89 -15.23 22.14
N TYR A 5 17.79 -14.38 21.60
CA TYR A 5 17.57 -13.71 20.33
C TYR A 5 17.34 -14.73 19.21
N ASN A 6 16.16 -14.69 18.59
CA ASN A 6 15.83 -15.51 17.44
C ASN A 6 15.87 -14.65 16.16
N PRO A 7 16.89 -14.78 15.30
CA PRO A 7 16.96 -14.05 14.04
C PRO A 7 15.85 -14.44 13.05
N LEU A 8 15.20 -15.59 13.25
CA LEU A 8 14.07 -16.09 12.47
C LEU A 8 12.72 -15.87 13.16
N ALA A 9 12.67 -15.01 14.17
CA ALA A 9 11.40 -14.58 14.75
C ALA A 9 10.54 -13.92 13.66
N GLU A 10 9.23 -14.20 13.69
CA GLU A 10 8.28 -13.74 12.69
C GLU A 10 8.32 -12.21 12.56
N GLU A 11 8.49 -11.50 13.67
CA GLU A 11 8.57 -10.05 13.74
C GLU A 11 9.83 -9.50 13.06
N HIS A 12 10.97 -10.18 13.19
CA HIS A 12 12.21 -9.77 12.51
C HIS A 12 12.11 -9.96 11.01
N LEU A 13 11.55 -11.09 10.58
CA LEU A 13 11.34 -11.38 9.16
C LEU A 13 10.32 -10.42 8.53
N ALA A 14 9.22 -10.13 9.23
CA ALA A 14 8.23 -9.15 8.79
C ALA A 14 8.84 -7.75 8.64
N ARG A 15 9.68 -7.32 9.59
CA ARG A 15 10.41 -6.05 9.50
C ARG A 15 11.38 -6.01 8.32
N GLN A 16 12.13 -7.09 8.08
CA GLN A 16 13.04 -7.15 6.92
C GLN A 16 12.30 -7.00 5.58
N VAL A 17 11.11 -7.61 5.45
CA VAL A 17 10.29 -7.45 4.24
C VAL A 17 9.74 -6.02 4.14
N ALA A 18 9.33 -5.41 5.26
CA ALA A 18 8.91 -4.01 5.29
C ALA A 18 10.03 -3.05 4.85
N ASP A 19 11.23 -3.20 5.42
CA ASP A 19 12.42 -2.44 5.03
C ASP A 19 12.73 -2.60 3.53
N ALA A 20 12.56 -3.82 2.99
CA ALA A 20 12.76 -4.07 1.57
C ALA A 20 11.72 -3.36 0.68
N VAL A 21 10.46 -3.23 1.14
CA VAL A 21 9.44 -2.41 0.48
C VAL A 21 9.84 -0.94 0.55
N GLU A 22 10.34 -0.45 1.67
CA GLU A 22 10.74 0.96 1.84
C GLU A 22 11.94 1.37 1.01
N ARG A 23 12.86 0.45 0.71
CA ARG A 23 13.99 0.71 -0.19
C ARG A 23 13.59 0.77 -1.66
N GLN A 24 12.36 0.37 -2.01
CA GLN A 24 11.90 0.48 -3.39
C GLN A 24 11.73 1.95 -3.80
N PRO A 25 11.97 2.28 -5.07
CA PRO A 25 11.74 3.62 -5.57
C PRO A 25 10.29 4.03 -5.37
N LEU A 26 10.09 5.29 -5.00
CA LEU A 26 8.76 5.88 -4.89
C LEU A 26 8.29 6.32 -6.28
N LEU A 27 7.32 5.60 -6.84
CA LEU A 27 6.87 5.74 -8.22
C LEU A 27 5.46 6.36 -8.32
N PRO A 28 5.07 6.93 -9.48
CA PRO A 28 3.68 7.28 -9.77
C PRO A 28 2.73 6.08 -9.68
N VAL A 29 1.42 6.34 -9.59
CA VAL A 29 0.38 5.30 -9.52
C VAL A 29 -0.48 5.32 -10.79
N PRO A 30 -0.54 4.22 -11.58
CA PRO A 30 0.33 3.05 -11.51
C PRO A 30 1.77 3.38 -11.97
N PRO A 31 2.75 2.50 -11.68
CA PRO A 31 4.10 2.62 -12.23
C PRO A 31 4.07 2.74 -13.76
N PRO A 32 4.96 3.54 -14.38
CA PRO A 32 4.98 3.75 -15.82
C PRO A 32 5.31 2.46 -16.59
N GLU A 33 6.22 1.66 -16.03
CA GLU A 33 6.61 0.38 -16.61
C GLU A 33 5.83 -0.79 -15.99
N ARG A 34 5.41 -1.70 -16.88
CA ARG A 34 4.69 -2.91 -16.48
C ARG A 34 5.69 -4.01 -16.15
N PHE A 35 5.53 -4.61 -14.97
CA PHE A 35 6.38 -5.72 -14.53
C PHE A 35 5.56 -7.00 -14.26
N PRO A 36 6.14 -8.19 -14.49
CA PRO A 36 5.56 -9.45 -14.05
C PRO A 36 5.78 -9.66 -12.54
N GLY A 37 4.98 -10.55 -11.95
CA GLY A 37 5.16 -10.98 -10.56
C GLY A 37 3.95 -10.76 -9.66
N ALA A 38 4.00 -11.49 -8.55
CA ALA A 38 3.22 -11.26 -7.35
C ALA A 38 4.07 -10.48 -6.34
N GLY A 39 3.43 -9.89 -5.33
CA GLY A 39 4.17 -9.18 -4.30
C GLY A 39 3.33 -8.27 -3.42
N LEU A 40 4.02 -7.27 -2.87
CA LEU A 40 3.51 -6.26 -1.96
C LEU A 40 3.58 -4.88 -2.59
N TYR A 41 2.67 -4.01 -2.19
CA TYR A 41 2.75 -2.60 -2.52
C TYR A 41 2.17 -1.75 -1.40
N ALA A 42 2.63 -0.50 -1.35
CA ALA A 42 2.16 0.50 -0.42
C ALA A 42 1.88 1.80 -1.18
N PHE A 43 0.80 2.49 -0.82
CA PHE A 43 0.45 3.81 -1.32
C PHE A 43 0.79 4.87 -0.29
N TYR A 44 1.32 5.98 -0.78
CA TYR A 44 1.73 7.14 -0.01
C TYR A 44 0.98 8.35 -0.55
N TYR A 45 0.50 9.21 0.35
CA TYR A 45 -0.22 10.42 -0.01
C TYR A 45 0.74 11.61 0.01
N VAL A 46 0.73 12.44 -1.03
CA VAL A 46 1.62 13.61 -1.20
C VAL A 46 0.86 14.89 -1.59
N GLY A 47 -0.47 14.87 -1.50
CA GLY A 47 -1.34 15.98 -1.91
C GLY A 47 -1.83 16.89 -0.79
N ASP A 48 -2.82 17.71 -1.15
CA ASP A 48 -3.38 18.82 -0.35
C ASP A 48 -4.77 18.55 0.26
N ASN A 49 -5.32 17.33 0.12
CA ASN A 49 -6.64 17.00 0.66
C ASN A 49 -6.63 17.15 2.19
N PRO A 50 -7.50 18.01 2.77
CA PRO A 50 -7.52 18.29 4.21
C PRO A 50 -7.65 17.05 5.10
N LEU A 51 -8.26 15.96 4.62
CA LEU A 51 -8.37 14.71 5.38
C LEU A 51 -7.02 14.04 5.58
N TYR A 52 -6.07 14.22 4.65
CA TYR A 52 -4.85 13.44 4.55
C TYR A 52 -3.57 14.28 4.55
N THR A 53 -3.66 15.61 4.68
CA THR A 53 -2.51 16.51 4.66
C THR A 53 -1.41 16.13 5.66
N ALA A 54 -1.77 15.55 6.82
CA ALA A 54 -0.79 15.07 7.81
C ALA A 54 0.13 13.95 7.29
N LEU A 55 -0.28 13.24 6.23
CA LEU A 55 0.52 12.18 5.60
C LEU A 55 1.44 12.69 4.48
N ARG A 56 1.29 13.94 4.02
CA ARG A 56 2.00 14.45 2.82
C ARG A 56 3.51 14.23 2.89
N ASP A 57 4.09 14.62 4.02
CA ASP A 57 5.55 14.59 4.24
C ASP A 57 5.96 13.39 5.12
N SER A 58 5.07 12.41 5.25
CA SER A 58 5.27 11.20 6.03
C SER A 58 5.70 10.05 5.13
N ALA A 59 6.62 9.23 5.64
CA ALA A 59 6.96 7.92 5.11
C ALA A 59 5.94 6.85 5.50
N ALA A 60 4.88 7.19 6.24
CA ALA A 60 3.80 6.26 6.54
C ALA A 60 2.91 6.06 5.30
N PRO A 61 2.66 4.83 4.86
CA PRO A 61 1.70 4.58 3.80
C PRO A 61 0.27 4.85 4.27
N ILE A 62 -0.58 5.39 3.39
CA ILE A 62 -2.02 5.49 3.61
C ILE A 62 -2.71 4.14 3.42
N TYR A 63 -2.12 3.25 2.60
CA TYR A 63 -2.61 1.91 2.34
C TYR A 63 -1.49 0.93 2.01
N VAL A 64 -1.63 -0.32 2.47
CA VAL A 64 -0.77 -1.45 2.14
C VAL A 64 -1.64 -2.55 1.55
N GLY A 65 -1.18 -3.17 0.47
CA GLY A 65 -1.87 -4.30 -0.13
C GLY A 65 -0.92 -5.33 -0.76
N LYS A 66 -1.53 -6.44 -1.17
CA LYS A 66 -0.84 -7.55 -1.80
C LYS A 66 -1.50 -8.05 -3.08
N ALA A 67 -0.74 -8.82 -3.85
CA ALA A 67 -1.26 -9.65 -4.93
C ALA A 67 -0.45 -10.94 -5.01
N ALA A 68 -1.05 -12.07 -4.63
CA ALA A 68 -0.41 -13.40 -4.64
C ALA A 68 -0.68 -14.16 -5.96
N LEU A 69 0.13 -15.18 -6.25
CA LEU A 69 -0.12 -16.11 -7.38
C LEU A 69 -1.21 -17.13 -7.06
N GLY A 70 -1.40 -17.45 -5.77
CA GLY A 70 -2.40 -18.39 -5.27
C GLY A 70 -1.76 -19.71 -4.80
N ALA A 71 -2.48 -20.43 -3.95
CA ALA A 71 -1.95 -21.57 -3.18
C ALA A 71 -1.33 -22.72 -4.00
N SER A 72 -1.67 -22.84 -5.29
CA SER A 72 -1.13 -23.89 -6.17
C SER A 72 0.31 -23.63 -6.67
N ARG A 73 0.91 -22.48 -6.37
CA ARG A 73 2.25 -22.09 -6.82
C ARG A 73 3.20 -21.69 -5.68
N ILE A 74 2.95 -22.19 -4.47
CA ILE A 74 3.84 -22.00 -3.31
C ILE A 74 5.11 -22.83 -3.54
N GLY A 75 6.14 -22.20 -4.12
CA GLY A 75 7.44 -22.81 -4.35
C GLY A 75 8.54 -21.76 -4.47
N ILE A 76 9.70 -22.04 -3.89
CA ILE A 76 10.89 -21.18 -4.02
C ILE A 76 11.34 -21.22 -5.48
N GLY A 77 11.44 -20.06 -6.14
CA GLY A 77 11.88 -19.96 -7.54
C GLY A 77 10.76 -20.02 -8.59
N ALA A 78 9.48 -19.99 -8.19
CA ALA A 78 8.37 -19.88 -9.13
C ALA A 78 8.33 -18.50 -9.81
N SER A 79 8.98 -18.37 -10.97
CA SER A 79 8.84 -17.18 -11.83
C SER A 79 7.50 -17.23 -12.57
N THR A 80 6.78 -16.11 -12.61
CA THR A 80 5.58 -15.96 -13.44
C THR A 80 5.79 -14.86 -14.47
N THR A 81 5.13 -14.97 -15.62
CA THR A 81 4.97 -13.87 -16.58
C THR A 81 3.70 -13.05 -16.32
N GLU A 82 2.86 -13.49 -15.37
CA GLU A 82 1.63 -12.80 -15.00
C GLU A 82 1.92 -11.52 -14.22
N ARG A 83 1.21 -10.45 -14.54
CA ARG A 83 1.37 -9.12 -13.93
C ARG A 83 0.41 -8.92 -12.74
N LYS A 84 0.40 -9.83 -11.77
CA LYS A 84 -0.58 -9.80 -10.66
C LYS A 84 -0.47 -8.53 -9.83
N LEU A 85 0.74 -8.19 -9.38
CA LEU A 85 0.98 -7.01 -8.55
C LEU A 85 0.67 -5.71 -9.31
N TYR A 86 1.25 -5.54 -10.49
CA TYR A 86 0.94 -4.38 -11.34
C TYR A 86 -0.56 -4.27 -11.63
N GLY A 87 -1.22 -5.38 -11.98
CA GLY A 87 -2.66 -5.39 -12.26
C GLY A 87 -3.51 -4.99 -11.06
N ARG A 88 -3.09 -5.34 -9.84
CA ARG A 88 -3.74 -4.93 -8.60
C ARG A 88 -3.55 -3.43 -8.34
N ILE A 89 -2.34 -2.90 -8.49
CA ILE A 89 -2.05 -1.46 -8.37
C ILE A 89 -2.88 -0.66 -9.37
N ALA A 90 -2.86 -1.07 -10.65
CA ALA A 90 -3.65 -0.43 -11.70
C ALA A 90 -5.17 -0.52 -11.48
N LYS A 91 -5.64 -1.54 -10.75
CA LYS A 91 -7.04 -1.61 -10.33
C LYS A 91 -7.35 -0.57 -9.28
N HIS A 92 -6.50 -0.44 -8.26
CA HIS A 92 -6.71 0.57 -7.22
C HIS A 92 -6.52 2.00 -7.72
N SER A 93 -5.67 2.25 -8.71
CA SER A 93 -5.59 3.58 -9.34
C SER A 93 -6.92 4.01 -9.97
N ARG A 94 -7.68 3.06 -10.55
CA ARG A 94 -9.05 3.33 -11.03
C ARG A 94 -10.03 3.63 -9.90
N SER A 95 -9.88 2.97 -8.74
CA SER A 95 -10.69 3.31 -7.57
C SER A 95 -10.39 4.73 -7.09
N ILE A 96 -9.11 5.12 -7.01
CA ILE A 96 -8.69 6.49 -6.63
C ILE A 96 -9.28 7.51 -7.61
N ASN A 97 -9.12 7.30 -8.92
CA ASN A 97 -9.70 8.19 -9.95
C ASN A 97 -11.22 8.34 -9.87
N ALA A 98 -11.92 7.29 -9.42
CA ALA A 98 -13.37 7.34 -9.27
C ALA A 98 -13.81 7.99 -7.95
N GLY A 99 -12.94 8.04 -6.93
CA GLY A 99 -13.27 8.54 -5.60
C GLY A 99 -13.30 10.06 -5.54
N ALA A 100 -14.43 10.62 -5.14
CA ALA A 100 -14.57 12.07 -4.99
C ALA A 100 -13.56 12.65 -3.98
N GLY A 101 -12.98 13.79 -4.33
CA GLY A 101 -11.98 14.48 -3.51
C GLY A 101 -10.57 13.91 -3.61
N LEU A 102 -10.32 12.94 -4.48
CA LEU A 102 -8.99 12.37 -4.70
C LEU A 102 -8.46 12.75 -6.10
N ALA A 103 -7.21 13.15 -6.18
CA ALA A 103 -6.47 13.25 -7.44
C ALA A 103 -5.41 12.15 -7.47
N LEU A 104 -5.31 11.39 -8.55
CA LEU A 104 -4.33 10.29 -8.65
C LEU A 104 -2.89 10.79 -8.57
N ASP A 105 -2.62 12.02 -9.02
CA ASP A 105 -1.30 12.65 -8.96
C ASP A 105 -0.85 12.96 -7.53
N ASP A 106 -1.77 12.94 -6.56
CA ASP A 106 -1.47 13.07 -5.13
C ASP A 106 -1.01 11.75 -4.49
N PHE A 107 -0.89 10.67 -5.28
CA PHE A 107 -0.49 9.37 -4.77
C PHE A 107 0.83 8.90 -5.40
N ARG A 108 1.63 8.24 -4.58
CA ARG A 108 2.81 7.49 -4.99
C ARG A 108 2.72 6.05 -4.50
N CYS A 109 3.47 5.15 -5.10
CA CYS A 109 3.58 3.77 -4.64
C CYS A 109 5.00 3.25 -4.59
N ARG A 110 5.23 2.34 -3.67
CA ARG A 110 6.36 1.40 -3.68
C ARG A 110 5.80 0.01 -3.96
N ALA A 111 6.51 -0.78 -4.76
CA ALA A 111 6.09 -2.13 -5.14
C ALA A 111 7.27 -3.10 -5.06
N LEU A 112 7.12 -4.18 -4.32
CA LEU A 112 8.12 -5.23 -4.14
C LEU A 112 7.59 -6.55 -4.72
N VAL A 113 8.18 -7.02 -5.81
CA VAL A 113 7.92 -8.36 -6.35
C VAL A 113 8.60 -9.39 -5.47
N THR A 114 7.84 -10.38 -4.98
CA THR A 114 8.35 -11.43 -4.10
C THR A 114 7.44 -12.67 -4.16
N ASN A 115 7.82 -13.74 -3.45
CA ASN A 115 7.04 -14.98 -3.40
C ASN A 115 5.92 -14.95 -2.35
N ASP A 116 4.92 -15.82 -2.50
CA ASP A 116 3.70 -15.82 -1.68
C ASP A 116 3.95 -15.95 -0.16
N VAL A 117 5.05 -16.60 0.27
CA VAL A 117 5.41 -16.72 1.70
C VAL A 117 5.76 -15.34 2.27
N TRP A 118 6.60 -14.59 1.57
CA TRP A 118 7.00 -13.25 1.99
C TRP A 118 5.88 -12.21 1.86
N ILE A 119 4.94 -12.42 0.94
CA ILE A 119 3.79 -11.53 0.76
C ILE A 119 2.95 -11.47 2.02
N VAL A 120 2.54 -12.62 2.57
CA VAL A 120 1.65 -12.63 3.75
C VAL A 120 2.34 -12.00 4.95
N LEU A 121 3.61 -12.38 5.17
CA LEU A 121 4.40 -11.90 6.29
C LEU A 121 4.68 -10.39 6.20
N GLY A 122 5.10 -9.91 5.04
CA GLY A 122 5.42 -8.50 4.83
C GLY A 122 4.20 -7.59 4.89
N GLU A 123 3.03 -8.03 4.41
CA GLU A 123 1.78 -7.26 4.59
C GLU A 123 1.45 -7.08 6.07
N SER A 124 1.51 -8.16 6.84
CA SER A 124 1.28 -8.12 8.29
C SER A 124 2.29 -7.20 8.98
N GLY A 125 3.58 -7.30 8.62
CA GLY A 125 4.64 -6.43 9.14
C GLY A 125 4.40 -4.95 8.87
N LEU A 126 4.05 -4.60 7.63
CA LEU A 126 3.76 -3.22 7.25
C LEU A 126 2.50 -2.68 7.94
N ILE A 127 1.42 -3.46 8.00
CA ILE A 127 0.17 -3.04 8.65
C ILE A 127 0.36 -2.87 10.16
N SER A 128 1.07 -3.79 10.81
CA SER A 128 1.36 -3.69 12.25
C SER A 128 2.29 -2.53 12.60
N THR A 129 3.27 -2.24 11.73
CA THR A 129 4.23 -1.14 11.93
C THR A 129 3.57 0.21 11.71
N TYR A 130 2.90 0.39 10.57
CA TYR A 130 2.44 1.71 10.13
C TYR A 130 0.97 2.00 10.43
N ARG A 131 0.18 0.97 10.74
CA ARG A 131 -1.29 1.02 10.88
C ARG A 131 -1.94 1.94 9.83
N PRO A 132 -1.77 1.65 8.53
CA PRO A 132 -2.19 2.54 7.46
C PRO A 132 -3.69 2.86 7.56
N LEU A 133 -4.04 4.13 7.37
CA LEU A 133 -5.39 4.63 7.60
C LEU A 133 -6.47 3.83 6.84
N TRP A 134 -6.25 3.53 5.57
CA TRP A 134 -7.19 2.79 4.73
C TRP A 134 -7.16 1.26 4.94
N ASN A 135 -6.29 0.76 5.82
CA ASN A 135 -6.27 -0.63 6.25
C ASN A 135 -7.01 -0.83 7.58
N VAL A 136 -6.86 0.11 8.52
CA VAL A 136 -7.26 -0.12 9.93
C VAL A 136 -8.43 0.76 10.40
N VAL A 137 -8.63 1.94 9.82
CA VAL A 137 -9.69 2.89 10.23
C VAL A 137 -10.76 3.03 9.16
N ILE A 138 -10.35 3.30 7.93
CA ILE A 138 -11.23 3.55 6.79
C ILE A 138 -11.21 2.33 5.87
N ASP A 139 -12.05 1.35 6.21
CA ASP A 139 -12.12 0.09 5.50
C ASP A 139 -12.75 0.21 4.10
N GLY A 140 -12.51 -0.81 3.26
CA GLY A 140 -13.20 -1.00 2.00
C GLY A 140 -12.51 -0.46 0.74
N PHE A 141 -11.36 0.23 0.86
CA PHE A 141 -10.56 0.58 -0.33
C PHE A 141 -10.18 -0.65 -1.16
N GLY A 142 -9.81 -1.74 -0.47
CA GLY A 142 -9.44 -3.04 -1.02
C GLY A 142 -10.56 -3.79 -1.77
N ASN A 143 -11.82 -3.36 -1.62
CA ASN A 143 -13.00 -4.09 -2.07
C ASN A 143 -13.09 -4.15 -3.61
N ASN A 144 -13.67 -5.25 -4.08
CA ASN A 144 -14.03 -5.44 -5.48
C ASN A 144 -15.55 -5.30 -5.63
N ASP A 145 -16.02 -5.05 -6.85
CA ASP A 145 -17.43 -5.26 -7.19
C ASP A 145 -17.83 -6.67 -6.73
N PRO A 146 -18.84 -6.82 -5.86
CA PRO A 146 -19.19 -8.09 -5.28
C PRO A 146 -19.85 -9.05 -6.30
N GLY A 147 -20.23 -8.55 -7.47
CA GLY A 147 -20.91 -9.32 -8.52
C GLY A 147 -22.41 -9.42 -8.29
N SER A 148 -23.11 -10.09 -9.22
CA SER A 148 -24.56 -10.25 -9.14
C SER A 148 -24.99 -10.99 -7.85
N GLY A 149 -26.06 -10.49 -7.22
CA GLY A 149 -26.68 -11.12 -6.05
C GLY A 149 -26.00 -10.85 -4.70
N ARG A 150 -25.02 -9.94 -4.64
CA ARG A 150 -24.33 -9.55 -3.41
C ARG A 150 -24.42 -8.04 -3.12
N TYR A 151 -25.47 -7.40 -3.65
CA TYR A 151 -25.73 -5.98 -3.53
C TYR A 151 -26.53 -5.59 -2.28
N ALA A 152 -27.10 -6.56 -1.55
CA ALA A 152 -27.66 -6.35 -0.21
C ALA A 152 -26.58 -6.00 0.84
N GLY A 153 -25.32 -5.86 0.43
CA GLY A 153 -24.23 -5.43 1.29
C GLY A 153 -24.24 -3.91 1.54
N ARG A 154 -23.35 -3.51 2.45
CA ARG A 154 -23.23 -2.13 2.92
C ARG A 154 -22.15 -1.34 2.21
N VAL A 155 -22.40 -0.05 2.01
CA VAL A 155 -21.39 0.94 1.58
C VAL A 155 -20.26 1.02 2.61
N SER A 156 -19.01 0.88 2.16
CA SER A 156 -17.83 0.90 3.05
C SER A 156 -17.50 2.29 3.60
N ALA A 157 -16.63 2.37 4.61
CA ALA A 157 -16.19 3.67 5.13
C ALA A 157 -15.47 4.47 4.05
N TRP A 158 -14.60 3.80 3.27
CA TRP A 158 -13.89 4.44 2.16
C TRP A 158 -14.85 4.99 1.10
N ASP A 159 -15.89 4.24 0.72
CA ASP A 159 -16.88 4.70 -0.26
C ASP A 159 -17.77 5.84 0.25
N THR A 160 -17.95 5.93 1.57
CA THR A 160 -18.69 7.02 2.20
C THR A 160 -17.90 8.32 2.15
N LEU A 161 -16.57 8.25 2.36
CA LEU A 161 -15.65 9.39 2.24
C LEU A 161 -15.35 9.75 0.77
N HIS A 162 -15.26 8.75 -0.11
CA HIS A 162 -14.87 8.90 -1.52
C HIS A 162 -15.87 8.22 -2.47
N PRO A 163 -17.10 8.75 -2.58
CA PRO A 163 -18.10 8.19 -3.49
C PRO A 163 -17.63 8.28 -4.95
N GLY A 164 -18.12 7.36 -5.79
CA GLY A 164 -17.95 7.40 -7.25
C GLY A 164 -17.57 6.07 -7.91
N ARG A 165 -17.29 5.01 -7.14
CA ARG A 165 -17.22 3.65 -7.69
C ARG A 165 -18.62 3.19 -8.11
N ALA A 166 -18.86 3.03 -9.42
CA ALA A 166 -20.19 2.75 -9.98
C ALA A 166 -20.92 1.52 -9.39
N TRP A 167 -20.20 0.52 -8.87
CA TRP A 167 -20.84 -0.66 -8.26
C TRP A 167 -21.37 -0.40 -6.84
N VAL A 168 -20.92 0.68 -6.19
CA VAL A 168 -21.37 1.08 -4.85
C VAL A 168 -22.79 1.65 -4.89
N GLU A 169 -23.16 2.31 -5.98
CA GLU A 169 -24.53 2.84 -6.18
C GLU A 169 -25.60 1.74 -6.19
N LYS A 170 -25.18 0.50 -6.40
CA LYS A 170 -26.05 -0.68 -6.38
C LYS A 170 -26.23 -1.26 -4.98
N LEU A 171 -25.44 -0.84 -4.01
CA LEU A 171 -25.52 -1.33 -2.64
C LEU A 171 -26.76 -0.76 -1.95
N GLU A 172 -27.45 -1.60 -1.18
CA GLU A 172 -28.74 -1.27 -0.59
C GLU A 172 -28.59 -0.60 0.79
N GLU A 173 -27.53 -0.90 1.53
CA GLU A 173 -27.34 -0.39 2.89
C GLU A 173 -26.29 0.73 2.95
N PRO A 174 -26.60 1.89 3.55
CA PRO A 174 -25.61 2.93 3.82
C PRO A 174 -24.63 2.51 4.92
N ASN A 175 -23.48 3.17 5.00
CA ASN A 175 -22.56 2.94 6.12
C ASN A 175 -23.22 3.26 7.47
N GLU A 176 -22.83 2.55 8.53
CA GLU A 176 -23.30 2.80 9.89
C GLU A 176 -22.84 4.16 10.43
N ARG A 177 -21.68 4.63 9.97
CA ARG A 177 -21.12 5.92 10.32
C ARG A 177 -21.40 6.94 9.22
N THR A 178 -21.73 8.14 9.66
CA THR A 178 -21.83 9.31 8.80
C THR A 178 -20.45 9.73 8.30
N ARG A 179 -20.43 10.51 7.21
CA ARG A 179 -19.19 11.14 6.72
C ARG A 179 -18.45 11.90 7.84
N GLY A 180 -19.16 12.71 8.64
CA GLY A 180 -18.53 13.50 9.70
C GLY A 180 -17.88 12.64 10.80
N GLU A 181 -18.51 11.54 11.19
CA GLU A 181 -17.90 10.59 12.15
C GLU A 181 -16.66 9.91 11.56
N LEU A 182 -16.67 9.58 10.27
CA LEU A 182 -15.50 9.03 9.60
C LEU A 182 -14.36 10.05 9.48
N GLU A 183 -14.66 11.31 9.18
CA GLU A 183 -13.69 12.41 9.15
C GLU A 183 -13.06 12.63 10.54
N GLN A 184 -13.87 12.52 11.60
CA GLN A 184 -13.37 12.57 12.97
C GLN A 184 -12.43 11.40 13.28
N LEU A 185 -12.78 10.17 12.90
CA LEU A 185 -11.90 9.00 13.08
C LEU A 185 -10.57 9.14 12.33
N VAL A 186 -10.59 9.75 11.13
CA VAL A 186 -9.35 10.09 10.40
C VAL A 186 -8.50 11.07 11.20
N ALA A 187 -9.10 12.15 11.69
CA ALA A 187 -8.38 13.16 12.46
C ALA A 187 -7.78 12.59 13.75
N GLU A 188 -8.55 11.77 14.49
CA GLU A 188 -8.09 11.10 15.71
C GLU A 188 -6.92 10.16 15.44
N HIS A 189 -7.01 9.33 14.39
CA HIS A 189 -5.96 8.37 14.03
C HIS A 189 -4.66 9.02 13.54
N LEU A 190 -4.76 10.16 12.85
CA LEU A 190 -3.59 10.90 12.36
C LEU A 190 -2.98 11.83 13.43
N ALA A 191 -3.75 12.18 14.47
CA ALA A 191 -3.25 12.97 15.60
C ALA A 191 -2.58 12.11 16.69
N ASP A 192 -2.89 10.81 16.76
CA ASP A 192 -2.29 9.89 17.71
C ASP A 192 -0.91 9.38 17.19
N PRO A 193 0.21 9.78 17.81
CA PRO A 193 1.54 9.38 17.39
C PRO A 193 1.81 7.88 17.59
N ASP A 194 1.06 7.22 18.48
CA ASP A 194 1.14 5.78 18.68
C ASP A 194 0.26 5.04 17.65
N ALA A 195 -0.70 5.73 17.01
CA ALA A 195 -1.62 5.23 15.98
C ALA A 195 -0.99 5.10 14.61
N THR A 196 -0.49 6.19 14.05
CA THR A 196 0.27 6.17 12.80
C THR A 196 1.62 6.81 13.09
N PRO A 197 2.73 6.05 13.02
CA PRO A 197 4.04 6.66 13.12
C PRO A 197 4.22 7.61 11.92
N LEU A 198 4.06 8.91 12.13
CA LEU A 198 4.35 9.93 11.12
C LEU A 198 5.87 10.07 11.02
N VAL A 199 6.51 9.10 10.36
CA VAL A 199 7.97 9.04 10.24
C VAL A 199 8.39 9.92 9.08
N SER A 200 9.41 10.75 9.24
CA SER A 200 9.99 11.47 8.10
C SER A 200 10.69 10.49 7.14
N PRO A 201 10.71 10.77 5.81
CA PRO A 201 11.47 9.97 4.87
C PRO A 201 12.95 9.87 5.28
N VAL A 202 13.49 8.65 5.26
CA VAL A 202 14.94 8.43 5.44
C VAL A 202 15.64 8.87 4.15
N GLU A 203 16.60 9.79 4.25
CA GLU A 203 17.49 10.10 3.13
C GLU A 203 18.28 8.85 2.78
N VAL A 204 18.06 8.32 1.57
CA VAL A 204 18.86 7.20 1.05
C VAL A 204 20.15 7.81 0.53
N ASP A 205 21.26 7.61 1.24
CA ASP A 205 22.60 7.98 0.80
C ASP A 205 22.87 7.28 -0.55
N PRO A 206 22.99 8.03 -1.67
CA PRO A 206 23.43 7.44 -2.91
C PRO A 206 24.88 7.05 -2.70
N GLY A 207 25.12 5.75 -2.46
CA GLY A 207 26.47 5.21 -2.31
C GLY A 207 27.40 5.72 -3.43
N PRO A 208 28.72 5.73 -3.19
CA PRO A 208 29.67 6.46 -4.02
C PRO A 208 29.52 6.10 -5.50
N ASP A 209 29.29 7.12 -6.34
CA ASP A 209 29.33 7.02 -7.80
C ASP A 209 30.65 6.38 -8.22
N THR A 210 30.60 5.13 -8.66
CA THR A 210 31.72 4.50 -9.38
C THR A 210 31.59 4.86 -10.85
N ASP A 211 31.81 6.13 -11.17
CA ASP A 211 32.24 6.54 -12.51
C ASP A 211 33.76 6.34 -12.57
N GLU A 212 34.19 5.08 -12.74
CA GLU A 212 35.50 4.81 -13.30
C GLU A 212 35.41 5.04 -14.82
N ASP A 213 35.77 6.25 -15.23
CA ASP A 213 36.18 6.58 -16.60
C ASP A 213 37.31 5.63 -17.00
N ASP A 214 36.99 4.57 -17.76
CA ASP A 214 37.98 3.73 -18.44
C ASP A 214 38.46 4.48 -19.69
N ASP A 215 39.29 5.50 -19.45
CA ASP A 215 40.01 6.29 -20.45
C ASP A 215 41.18 5.45 -21.00
N LEU A 216 40.88 4.40 -21.76
CA LEU A 216 41.86 3.67 -22.56
C LEU A 216 42.17 4.44 -23.85
N LYS A 217 43.08 5.41 -23.74
CA LYS A 217 43.82 5.98 -24.87
C LYS A 217 45.17 5.28 -25.02
N ASP A 218 45.39 4.79 -26.24
CA ASP A 218 46.67 4.64 -26.96
C ASP A 218 47.86 3.98 -26.24
N ALA A 219 48.16 2.73 -26.65
CA ALA A 219 49.51 2.22 -26.91
C ALA A 219 49.48 1.03 -27.89
#